data_AF-A0A8J2EWM3-F1
#
_entry.id   AF-A0A8J2EWM3-F1
#
_cell.length_a   1.000
_cell.length_b   1.000
_cell.length_c   1.000
_cell.angle_alpha   90.00
_cell.angle_beta   90.00
_cell.angle_gamma   90.00
#
_symmetry.space_group_name_H-M   'P 1'
#
loop_
_entity.id
_entity.type
_entity.pdbx_description
1 polymer ?
#
loop_
_entity_poly.entity_id
_entity_poly.type
_entity_poly.pdbx_seq_one_letter_code
_entity_poly.pdbx_strand_id
1 'polypeptide(L)'
;MARSGDRPRWKTWSLGCARQSCRLFSAALVGVLLSFTSTNVSAVAFLAKQPVQEPALTKSFQLPENPPVSESNELPTQKIYLHQLMNCDDRGAEFTSGGNAFYQDFQPYIHNTHSVTICGQSTFWYYSTPDMDQRAILGGIRRCEQDNAVKSTDSCTCYDLPQAQGNLVESFTVEYC
;
A
#
# COMPACT_ATOMS: atom_id res chain seq x y z
N MET A 1 -19.36 50.66 -31.15
CA MET A 1 -19.97 49.59 -31.95
C MET A 1 -20.09 48.36 -31.07
N ALA A 2 -21.33 47.83 -30.96
CA ALA A 2 -21.77 46.45 -30.71
C ALA A 2 -20.69 45.35 -30.56
N ARG A 3 -20.82 44.28 -29.75
CA ARG A 3 -22.01 43.58 -29.22
C ARG A 3 -21.58 42.51 -28.18
N SER A 4 -22.56 42.11 -27.35
CA SER A 4 -22.78 40.79 -26.74
C SER A 4 -21.86 39.65 -27.20
N GLY A 5 -21.28 38.82 -26.33
CA GLY A 5 -21.98 37.96 -25.36
C GLY A 5 -22.07 36.55 -25.94
N ASP A 6 -21.48 35.55 -25.27
CA ASP A 6 -21.90 34.13 -25.32
C ASP A 6 -21.09 33.25 -24.33
N ARG A 7 -21.71 32.96 -23.18
CA ARG A 7 -21.69 31.62 -22.52
C ARG A 7 -22.94 30.91 -23.06
N PRO A 8 -23.07 29.56 -23.15
CA PRO A 8 -22.65 28.55 -22.15
C PRO A 8 -22.24 27.19 -22.80
N ARG A 9 -21.99 26.09 -22.10
CA ARG A 9 -23.03 25.10 -21.73
C ARG A 9 -22.36 23.91 -21.04
N TRP A 10 -22.49 23.85 -19.71
CA TRP A 10 -22.24 22.66 -18.91
C TRP A 10 -23.31 21.61 -19.27
N LYS A 11 -22.89 20.41 -19.68
CA LYS A 11 -23.79 19.27 -19.79
C LYS A 11 -23.70 18.46 -18.49
N THR A 12 -24.73 18.64 -17.68
CA THR A 12 -25.16 17.70 -16.65
C THR A 12 -25.50 16.35 -17.28
N TRP A 13 -25.00 15.26 -16.69
CA TRP A 13 -25.58 13.93 -16.89
C TRP A 13 -26.16 13.48 -15.55
N SER A 14 -27.47 13.47 -15.51
CA SER A 14 -28.30 13.01 -14.41
C SER A 14 -28.35 11.48 -14.38
N LEU A 15 -28.58 10.98 -13.16
CA LEU A 15 -28.75 9.58 -12.79
C LEU A 15 -29.70 8.79 -13.70
N GLY A 16 -29.27 7.57 -14.05
CA GLY A 16 -30.12 6.48 -14.54
C GLY A 16 -30.09 5.31 -13.55
N CYS A 17 -31.09 5.23 -12.69
CA CYS A 17 -31.39 4.06 -11.88
C CYS A 17 -32.01 2.97 -12.78
N ALA A 18 -31.42 1.79 -12.86
CA ALA A 18 -32.03 0.63 -13.51
C ALA A 18 -32.09 -0.55 -12.52
N ARG A 19 -33.28 -0.75 -11.96
CA ARG A 19 -33.75 -2.00 -11.36
C ARG A 19 -33.66 -3.13 -12.38
N GLN A 20 -33.14 -4.30 -12.01
CA GLN A 20 -33.85 -5.59 -12.22
C GLN A 20 -33.13 -6.81 -11.64
N SER A 21 -33.97 -7.68 -11.04
CA SER A 21 -33.88 -9.15 -11.01
C SER A 21 -33.41 -9.84 -9.71
N CYS A 22 -34.46 -10.21 -8.95
CA CYS A 22 -34.61 -11.38 -8.10
C CYS A 22 -33.85 -12.64 -8.58
N ARG A 23 -33.38 -13.45 -7.62
CA ARG A 23 -33.87 -14.83 -7.43
C ARG A 23 -33.48 -15.36 -6.04
N LEU A 24 -34.52 -15.69 -5.28
CA LEU A 24 -34.49 -16.53 -4.08
C LEU A 24 -34.10 -17.96 -4.46
N PHE A 25 -33.36 -18.64 -3.59
CA PHE A 25 -33.50 -20.07 -3.40
C PHE A 25 -33.58 -20.37 -1.90
N SER A 26 -34.79 -20.73 -1.47
CA SER A 26 -35.05 -21.44 -0.23
C SER A 26 -34.77 -22.93 -0.43
N ALA A 27 -34.23 -23.59 0.59
CA ALA A 27 -34.54 -24.98 0.88
C ALA A 27 -34.39 -25.20 2.39
N ALA A 28 -35.52 -25.16 3.08
CA ALA A 28 -35.68 -25.65 4.44
C ALA A 28 -35.73 -27.18 4.43
N LEU A 29 -35.27 -27.85 5.49
CA LEU A 29 -35.76 -29.17 5.88
C LEU A 29 -35.59 -29.38 7.40
N VAL A 30 -36.71 -29.11 8.09
CA VAL A 30 -37.43 -30.01 9.00
C VAL A 30 -36.60 -30.78 10.04
N GLY A 31 -36.81 -30.43 11.31
CA GLY A 31 -36.45 -31.28 12.45
C GLY A 31 -37.48 -32.36 12.75
N VAL A 32 -37.19 -33.23 13.72
CA VAL A 32 -38.11 -33.75 14.75
C VAL A 32 -37.30 -34.56 15.78
N LEU A 33 -37.77 -34.41 17.02
CA LEU A 33 -37.30 -34.91 18.32
C LEU A 33 -37.10 -36.42 18.43
N LEU A 34 -36.30 -36.85 19.42
CA LEU A 34 -36.67 -37.93 20.35
C LEU A 34 -35.89 -37.81 21.67
N SER A 35 -36.65 -37.80 22.76
CA SER A 35 -36.22 -37.75 24.16
C SER A 35 -35.76 -39.13 24.64
N PHE A 36 -34.69 -39.23 25.43
CA PHE A 36 -34.47 -40.37 26.32
C PHE A 36 -33.85 -39.93 27.65
N THR A 37 -34.61 -40.15 28.71
CA THR A 37 -34.18 -40.15 30.11
C THR A 37 -33.56 -41.51 30.45
N SER A 38 -32.40 -41.56 31.12
CA SER A 38 -32.18 -42.37 32.33
C SER A 38 -30.71 -42.37 32.76
N THR A 39 -30.52 -42.21 34.05
CA THR A 39 -29.33 -42.45 34.88
C THR A 39 -28.58 -43.76 34.56
N ASN A 40 -27.24 -43.74 34.62
CA ASN A 40 -26.38 -44.66 35.41
C ASN A 40 -24.90 -44.40 35.05
N VAL A 41 -24.11 -43.88 35.99
CA VAL A 41 -23.09 -44.59 36.80
C VAL A 41 -21.84 -45.02 36.01
N SER A 42 -20.74 -44.35 36.36
CA SER A 42 -19.34 -44.76 36.40
C SER A 42 -18.70 -45.46 35.19
N ALA A 43 -17.84 -44.70 34.51
CA ALA A 43 -16.43 -45.07 34.35
C ALA A 43 -15.61 -43.81 34.07
N VAL A 44 -15.01 -43.22 35.11
CA VAL A 44 -13.91 -42.27 34.92
C VAL A 44 -12.71 -43.10 34.47
N ALA A 45 -12.59 -43.28 33.16
CA ALA A 45 -11.33 -43.70 32.58
C ALA A 45 -10.33 -42.57 32.83
N PHE A 46 -9.45 -42.77 33.81
CA PHE A 46 -8.26 -41.96 33.97
C PHE A 46 -7.46 -42.08 32.68
N LEU A 47 -7.60 -41.10 31.79
CA LEU A 47 -6.63 -40.81 30.75
C LEU A 47 -5.32 -40.49 31.46
N ALA A 48 -4.51 -41.53 31.65
CA ALA A 48 -3.11 -41.38 32.00
C ALA A 48 -2.50 -40.46 30.95
N LYS A 49 -2.25 -39.22 31.37
CA LYS A 49 -1.59 -38.18 30.59
C LYS A 49 -0.23 -38.76 30.21
N GLN A 50 -0.08 -39.19 28.96
CA GLN A 50 1.22 -39.61 28.45
C GLN A 50 2.19 -38.44 28.69
N PRO A 51 3.37 -38.67 29.29
CA PRO A 51 4.38 -37.64 29.36
C PRO A 51 4.75 -37.30 27.91
N VAL A 52 4.34 -36.11 27.47
CA VAL A 52 4.87 -35.51 26.26
C VAL A 52 6.35 -35.32 26.54
N GLN A 53 7.18 -36.20 26.00
CA GLN A 53 8.60 -35.96 25.89
C GLN A 53 8.77 -34.80 24.90
N GLU A 54 8.77 -33.58 25.45
CA GLU A 54 9.35 -32.43 24.78
C GLU A 54 10.79 -32.83 24.43
N PRO A 55 11.18 -32.87 23.14
CA PRO A 55 12.58 -33.03 22.81
C PRO A 55 13.32 -31.88 23.50
N ALA A 56 14.24 -32.25 24.38
CA ALA A 56 15.04 -31.31 25.13
C ALA A 56 15.59 -30.24 24.18
N LEU A 57 15.25 -29.00 24.49
CA LEU A 57 15.67 -27.76 23.85
C LEU A 57 17.18 -27.76 23.60
N THR A 58 17.59 -28.29 22.45
CA THR A 58 18.98 -28.21 22.00
C THR A 58 19.24 -26.81 21.47
N LYS A 59 19.82 -26.00 22.35
CA LYS A 59 20.61 -24.80 22.07
C LYS A 59 19.87 -23.75 21.25
N SER A 60 19.27 -22.78 21.95
CA SER A 60 18.83 -21.52 21.33
C SER A 60 19.96 -20.97 20.47
N PHE A 61 19.78 -20.99 19.15
CA PHE A 61 20.65 -20.27 18.24
C PHE A 61 20.44 -18.78 18.53
N GLN A 62 21.29 -18.24 19.40
CA GLN A 62 21.35 -16.80 19.64
C GLN A 62 21.95 -16.19 18.37
N LEU A 63 21.08 -15.73 17.47
CA LEU A 63 21.52 -14.81 16.44
C LEU A 63 22.18 -13.62 17.15
N PRO A 64 23.32 -13.13 16.64
CA PRO A 64 23.83 -11.84 17.08
C PRO A 64 22.70 -10.81 16.99
N GLU A 65 22.55 -9.99 18.02
CA GLU A 65 21.53 -8.94 18.07
C GLU A 65 21.63 -8.00 16.85
N ASN A 66 22.84 -7.90 16.27
CA ASN A 66 23.08 -7.30 14.97
C ASN A 66 23.95 -8.26 14.11
N PRO A 67 23.36 -9.08 13.22
CA PRO A 67 24.15 -9.88 12.29
C PRO A 67 24.98 -8.96 11.39
N PRO A 68 26.23 -9.32 11.06
CA PRO A 68 27.08 -8.48 10.22
C PRO A 68 26.45 -8.33 8.83
N VAL A 69 26.19 -7.09 8.43
CA VAL A 69 25.70 -6.74 7.11
C VAL A 69 26.88 -6.70 6.13
N SER A 70 26.78 -7.46 5.05
CA SER A 70 27.73 -7.47 3.94
C SER A 70 27.04 -7.00 2.66
N GLU A 71 27.78 -6.65 1.61
CA GLU A 71 27.22 -6.28 0.29
C GLU A 71 26.28 -7.36 -0.33
N SER A 72 26.41 -8.61 0.14
CA SER A 72 25.53 -9.71 -0.25
C SER A 72 24.19 -9.72 0.49
N ASN A 73 24.15 -9.19 1.73
CA ASN A 73 23.03 -9.27 2.66
C ASN A 73 22.45 -7.89 3.06
N GLU A 74 23.00 -6.81 2.52
CA GLU A 74 22.51 -5.45 2.74
C GLU A 74 21.13 -5.27 2.11
N LEU A 75 20.21 -4.70 2.88
CA LEU A 75 18.90 -4.34 2.38
C LEU A 75 19.05 -3.14 1.43
N PRO A 76 18.51 -3.21 0.21
CA PRO A 76 18.58 -2.11 -0.74
C PRO A 76 17.89 -0.87 -0.14
N THR A 77 18.65 0.22 0.01
CA THR A 77 18.10 1.48 0.49
C THR A 77 17.42 2.21 -0.65
N GLN A 78 16.12 2.45 -0.51
CA GLN A 78 15.35 3.27 -1.45
C GLN A 78 15.41 4.74 -1.03
N LYS A 79 15.82 5.59 -1.96
CA LYS A 79 15.86 7.04 -1.76
C LYS A 79 15.12 7.72 -2.88
N ILE A 80 14.22 8.62 -2.52
CA ILE A 80 13.57 9.50 -3.47
C ILE A 80 13.86 10.96 -3.11
N TYR A 81 13.90 11.82 -4.11
CA TYR A 81 13.94 13.26 -3.93
C TYR A 81 12.70 13.87 -4.59
N LEU A 82 11.89 14.58 -3.82
CA LEU A 82 10.76 15.32 -4.36
C LEU A 82 11.19 16.74 -4.71
N HIS A 83 10.72 17.22 -5.85
CA HIS A 83 11.12 18.48 -6.46
C HIS A 83 9.90 19.34 -6.76
N GLN A 84 10.03 20.64 -6.49
CA GLN A 84 8.99 21.61 -6.80
C GLN A 84 9.08 22.13 -8.22
N LEU A 85 10.23 21.94 -8.89
CA LEU A 85 10.41 22.31 -10.28
C LEU A 85 10.31 21.09 -11.18
N MET A 86 10.14 21.34 -12.49
CA MET A 86 10.28 20.31 -13.51
C MET A 86 11.77 19.96 -13.69
N ASN A 87 12.05 18.83 -14.35
CA ASN A 87 13.39 18.32 -14.66
C ASN A 87 14.33 18.13 -13.46
N CYS A 88 13.81 18.11 -12.23
CA CYS A 88 14.59 18.06 -11.01
C CYS A 88 15.62 19.21 -10.90
N ASP A 89 15.22 20.42 -11.31
CA ASP A 89 16.09 21.60 -11.33
C ASP A 89 16.37 22.19 -9.92
N ASP A 90 15.58 21.82 -8.91
CA ASP A 90 15.81 22.20 -7.52
C ASP A 90 16.58 21.15 -6.71
N ARG A 91 16.94 21.51 -5.47
CA ARG A 91 17.66 20.60 -4.57
C ARG A 91 16.79 19.41 -4.13
N GLY A 92 15.48 19.62 -4.09
CA GLY A 92 14.50 18.67 -3.57
C GLY A 92 14.66 18.33 -2.09
N ALA A 93 13.79 17.46 -1.60
CA ALA A 93 13.84 16.89 -0.25
C ALA A 93 13.93 15.37 -0.34
N GLU A 94 14.83 14.79 0.46
CA GLU A 94 15.07 13.35 0.51
C GLU A 94 14.01 12.65 1.37
N PHE A 95 13.44 11.57 0.84
CA PHE A 95 12.59 10.66 1.59
C PHE A 95 13.06 9.23 1.37
N THR A 96 13.15 8.48 2.47
CA THR A 96 13.47 7.04 2.46
C THR A 96 12.21 6.17 2.60
N SER A 97 11.09 6.79 2.94
CA SER A 97 9.78 6.17 3.10
C SER A 97 8.69 7.04 2.51
N GLY A 98 7.47 6.48 2.36
CA GLY A 98 6.29 7.26 1.99
C GLY A 98 6.03 8.47 2.91
N GLY A 99 5.22 9.40 2.44
CA GLY A 99 4.89 10.64 3.14
C GLY A 99 3.52 11.18 2.74
N ASN A 100 2.94 12.04 3.57
CA ASN A 100 1.63 12.63 3.36
C ASN A 100 1.54 14.02 4.00
N ALA A 101 0.39 14.67 3.82
CA ALA A 101 0.09 15.99 4.34
C ALA A 101 0.16 16.16 5.88
N PHE A 102 0.49 15.13 6.65
CA PHE A 102 0.75 15.25 8.09
C PHE A 102 2.24 15.39 8.42
N TYR A 103 3.13 15.02 7.49
CA TYR A 103 4.57 15.14 7.68
C TYR A 103 5.05 16.55 7.37
N GLN A 104 5.78 17.14 8.30
CA GLN A 104 6.29 18.52 8.18
C GLN A 104 7.20 18.69 6.96
N ASP A 105 8.06 17.71 6.69
CA ASP A 105 9.01 17.75 5.58
C ASP A 105 8.31 17.64 4.20
N PHE A 106 7.08 17.10 4.17
CA PHE A 106 6.28 16.98 2.95
C PHE A 106 5.38 18.20 2.69
N GLN A 107 5.08 19.03 3.70
CA GLN A 107 4.22 20.22 3.54
C GLN A 107 4.56 21.09 2.31
N PRO A 108 5.83 21.37 1.99
CA PRO A 108 6.16 22.22 0.84
C PRO A 108 5.80 21.62 -0.53
N TYR A 109 5.51 20.33 -0.58
CA TYR A 109 5.27 19.55 -1.80
C TYR A 109 3.78 19.27 -2.05
N ILE A 110 2.91 19.54 -1.07
CA ILE A 110 1.46 19.43 -1.21
C ILE A 110 1.00 20.38 -2.32
N HIS A 111 0.33 19.85 -3.35
CA HIS A 111 -0.08 20.57 -4.56
C HIS A 111 1.06 21.27 -5.32
N ASN A 112 2.31 20.90 -5.05
CA ASN A 112 3.50 21.58 -5.59
C ASN A 112 4.64 20.58 -5.86
N THR A 113 4.29 19.33 -6.21
CA THR A 113 5.27 18.31 -6.61
C THR A 113 5.28 18.24 -8.13
N HIS A 114 6.41 18.53 -8.77
CA HIS A 114 6.47 18.63 -10.24
C HIS A 114 7.42 17.62 -10.87
N SER A 115 8.46 17.21 -10.16
CA SER A 115 9.32 16.10 -10.58
C SER A 115 9.77 15.29 -9.37
N VAL A 116 10.27 14.08 -9.64
CA VAL A 116 10.79 13.16 -8.63
C VAL A 116 12.07 12.51 -9.15
N THR A 117 13.10 12.49 -8.31
CA THR A 117 14.29 11.67 -8.56
C THR A 117 14.17 10.39 -7.77
N ILE A 118 14.31 9.24 -8.44
CA ILE A 118 14.25 7.92 -7.82
C ILE A 118 15.62 7.27 -7.91
N CYS A 119 16.21 6.93 -6.77
CA CYS A 119 17.49 6.26 -6.64
C CYS A 119 17.28 4.82 -6.15
N GLY A 120 17.90 3.86 -6.84
CA GLY A 120 17.71 2.43 -6.59
C GLY A 120 16.42 1.86 -7.20
N GLN A 121 16.00 0.70 -6.68
CA GLN A 121 14.82 -0.02 -7.16
C GLN A 121 13.63 0.28 -6.27
N SER A 122 12.65 1.00 -6.82
CA SER A 122 11.42 1.30 -6.11
C SER A 122 10.28 1.62 -7.06
N THR A 123 9.07 1.51 -6.52
CA THR A 123 7.84 2.02 -7.10
C THR A 123 7.38 3.22 -6.28
N PHE A 124 7.25 4.37 -6.94
CA PHE A 124 6.73 5.59 -6.36
C PHE A 124 5.28 5.77 -6.80
N TRP A 125 4.34 5.77 -5.86
CA TRP A 125 2.93 6.08 -6.12
C TRP A 125 2.58 7.40 -5.47
N TYR A 126 1.76 8.21 -6.14
CA TYR A 126 1.34 9.51 -5.64
C TYR A 126 -0.18 9.67 -5.77
N TYR A 127 -0.77 10.33 -4.78
CA TYR A 127 -2.22 10.34 -4.54
C TYR A 127 -2.75 11.75 -4.35
N SER A 128 -4.04 11.94 -4.65
CA SER A 128 -4.75 13.21 -4.48
C SER A 128 -5.42 13.39 -3.13
N THR A 129 -5.13 12.51 -2.17
CA THR A 129 -5.70 12.55 -0.81
C THR A 129 -4.59 12.25 0.19
N PRO A 130 -4.68 12.73 1.44
CA PRO A 130 -3.64 12.51 2.43
C PRO A 130 -3.62 11.07 2.97
N ASP A 131 -4.74 10.36 2.86
CA ASP A 131 -4.95 9.01 3.39
C ASP A 131 -4.45 7.89 2.44
N MET A 132 -3.87 8.25 1.29
CA MET A 132 -3.34 7.31 0.29
C MET A 132 -4.40 6.30 -0.22
N ASP A 133 -5.65 6.74 -0.41
CA ASP A 133 -6.72 5.88 -0.93
C ASP A 133 -6.38 5.44 -2.38
N GLN A 134 -6.50 4.14 -2.65
CA GLN A 134 -6.22 3.56 -3.98
C GLN A 134 -7.07 4.17 -5.11
N ARG A 135 -8.27 4.65 -4.81
CA ARG A 135 -9.16 5.34 -5.77
C ARG A 135 -8.67 6.75 -6.11
N ALA A 136 -7.78 7.30 -5.28
CA ALA A 136 -7.19 8.63 -5.43
C ALA A 136 -5.77 8.58 -6.01
N ILE A 137 -5.33 7.44 -6.58
CA ILE A 137 -4.04 7.33 -7.28
C ILE A 137 -4.06 8.27 -8.48
N LEU A 138 -3.09 9.18 -8.52
CA LEU A 138 -2.84 10.06 -9.65
C LEU A 138 -1.94 9.38 -10.69
N GLY A 139 -0.98 8.58 -10.22
CA GLY A 139 -0.09 7.80 -11.06
C GLY A 139 0.97 7.07 -10.25
N GLY A 140 1.86 6.39 -10.97
CA GLY A 140 3.01 5.72 -10.37
C GLY A 140 4.17 5.58 -11.33
N ILE A 141 5.38 5.67 -10.79
CA ILE A 141 6.65 5.51 -11.49
C ILE A 141 7.32 4.27 -10.93
N ARG A 142 7.64 3.31 -11.81
CA ARG A 142 8.19 2.02 -11.41
C ARG A 142 9.58 1.82 -11.99
N ARG A 143 10.59 1.66 -11.12
CA ARG A 143 11.97 1.38 -11.51
C ARG A 143 12.42 0.01 -10.99
N CYS A 144 11.80 -1.03 -11.52
CA CYS A 144 12.07 -2.42 -11.17
C CYS A 144 12.58 -3.13 -12.42
N GLU A 145 13.89 -3.20 -12.59
CA GLU A 145 14.50 -3.98 -13.68
C GLU A 145 14.51 -5.47 -13.32
N GLN A 146 14.19 -6.34 -14.28
CA GLN A 146 14.02 -7.78 -14.05
C GLN A 146 15.35 -8.55 -14.00
N ASP A 147 16.44 -8.03 -14.58
CA ASP A 147 17.59 -8.89 -14.93
C ASP A 147 18.90 -8.62 -14.20
N ASN A 148 19.08 -7.52 -13.47
CA ASN A 148 20.20 -7.41 -12.54
C ASN A 148 19.82 -6.40 -11.46
N ALA A 149 19.79 -6.85 -10.21
CA ALA A 149 19.70 -5.98 -9.06
C ALA A 149 20.80 -4.92 -9.18
N VAL A 150 20.43 -3.71 -9.61
CA VAL A 150 21.28 -2.55 -9.42
C VAL A 150 21.23 -2.30 -7.92
N LYS A 151 22.07 -3.06 -7.20
CA LYS A 151 22.35 -2.88 -5.77
C LYS A 151 22.98 -1.51 -5.48
N SER A 152 23.45 -0.85 -6.54
CA SER A 152 23.95 0.51 -6.49
C SER A 152 22.80 1.49 -6.29
N THR A 153 22.74 2.00 -5.07
CA THR A 153 21.96 3.16 -4.66
C THR A 153 22.30 4.42 -5.47
N ASP A 154 23.44 4.42 -6.17
CA ASP A 154 24.02 5.60 -6.82
C ASP A 154 23.37 5.94 -8.17
N SER A 155 22.63 5.00 -8.76
CA SER A 155 21.91 5.28 -9.99
C SER A 155 20.59 5.96 -9.66
N CYS A 156 20.48 7.25 -9.98
CA CYS A 156 19.28 8.06 -9.81
C CYS A 156 18.70 8.44 -11.17
N THR A 157 17.37 8.48 -11.28
CA THR A 157 16.68 8.93 -12.50
C THR A 157 15.60 9.92 -12.14
N CYS A 158 15.58 11.05 -12.87
CA CYS A 158 14.57 12.09 -12.73
C CYS A 158 13.36 11.77 -13.61
N TYR A 159 12.17 12.00 -13.08
CA TYR A 159 10.90 11.85 -13.77
C TYR A 159 10.04 13.07 -13.51
N ASP A 160 9.49 13.63 -14.59
CA ASP A 160 8.53 14.71 -14.50
C ASP A 160 7.12 14.17 -14.32
N LEU A 161 6.40 14.76 -13.37
CA LEU A 161 4.98 14.50 -13.20
C LEU A 161 4.21 15.32 -14.23
N PRO A 162 3.11 14.78 -14.79
CA PRO A 162 2.22 15.58 -15.63
C PRO A 162 1.76 16.83 -14.86
N GLN A 163 1.86 18.01 -15.49
CA GLN A 163 1.59 19.29 -14.82
C GLN A 163 0.23 19.34 -14.10
N ALA A 164 -0.80 18.73 -14.70
CA ALA A 164 -2.12 18.65 -14.08
C ALA A 164 -2.14 17.81 -12.79
N GLN A 165 -1.31 16.78 -12.71
CA GLN A 165 -1.23 15.89 -11.55
C GLN A 165 -0.33 16.43 -10.45
N GLY A 166 0.74 17.15 -10.80
CA GLY A 166 1.65 17.72 -9.81
C GLY A 166 0.98 18.69 -8.82
N ASN A 167 -0.04 19.40 -9.30
CA ASN A 167 -0.88 20.30 -8.50
C ASN A 167 -1.92 19.58 -7.63
N LEU A 168 -2.04 18.25 -7.74
CA LEU A 168 -3.02 17.46 -7.01
C LEU A 168 -2.39 16.57 -5.95
N VAL A 169 -1.06 16.47 -5.90
CA VAL A 169 -0.38 15.55 -4.98
C VAL A 169 -0.58 15.98 -3.52
N GLU A 170 -1.10 15.08 -2.69
CA GLU A 170 -1.28 15.28 -1.24
C GLU A 170 -0.63 14.17 -0.40
N SER A 171 -0.26 13.06 -1.03
CA SER A 171 0.55 12.00 -0.39
C SER A 171 1.24 11.12 -1.43
N PHE A 172 2.20 10.32 -0.98
CA PHE A 172 2.92 9.35 -1.79
C PHE A 172 3.36 8.13 -0.98
N THR A 173 3.52 6.99 -1.66
CA THR A 173 4.15 5.79 -1.11
C THR A 173 5.38 5.40 -1.92
N VAL A 174 6.35 4.82 -1.23
CA VAL A 174 7.55 4.23 -1.82
C VAL A 174 7.55 2.76 -1.45
N GLU A 175 7.48 1.92 -2.46
CA GLU A 175 7.47 0.47 -2.31
C GLU A 175 8.72 -0.12 -2.94
N TYR A 176 9.36 -1.05 -2.23
CA TYR A 176 10.47 -1.79 -2.79
C TYR A 176 9.99 -2.77 -3.85
N CYS A 177 10.82 -2.96 -4.87
CA CYS A 177 10.74 -4.02 -5.85
C CYS A 177 12.16 -4.57 -6.07
#